data_AF-A0A6I3BLT5-F1
#
_entry.id   AF-A0A6I3BLT5-F1
#
_cell.length_a   1.000
_cell.length_b   1.000
_cell.length_c   1.000
_cell.angle_alpha   90.00
_cell.angle_beta   90.00
_cell.angle_gamma   90.00
#
_symmetry.space_group_name_H-M   'P 1'
#
loop_
_entity.id
_entity.type
_entity.pdbx_description
1 polymer ?
#
loop_
_entity_poly.entity_id
_entity_poly.type
_entity_poly.pdbx_seq_one_letter_code
_entity_poly.pdbx_strand_id
1 'polypeptide(L)'
;MKKIIVAALIASLVPTVAIANPPRTPKPTQAQIDAAKKAEAAKKAEADAAAKKLRSAQTTLRTLTAVSVAKTKLYNQAVAELNMKIKAANIAMKHLEAAQASVSAGRRAIGKMAMNAYVMGSGFTDVETILNSDGPQDLADRLSTLDALGENNSNALDRFKSAEVVADAARKAADQAKVEQEKATVKVAAAKKEADIAKAMQQDEVDRLQAIQDKLAKEFAVAQKTRLTLEQQRQLALLEEANAGIARTVINQSKVWPDTGFTGRLSTRSTEAMRAQAVAFAKKQVEARKPYVWGDEGPNAFDCSGLVYAAYRSAGLGWPNWDRLNSSLYWVATQRVKLTDLVPGDLLFYSYKGDVRTIHHITIYAGGGMMWEANSKDRGLLYSSIYSVKGLMPYGGRV
;
A
#
# COMPACT_ATOMS: atom_id res chain seq x y z
N MET A 1 79.82 -69.66 -8.14
CA MET A 1 78.36 -69.67 -7.86
C MET A 1 77.95 -68.32 -7.32
N LYS A 2 76.84 -67.77 -7.85
CA LYS A 2 76.01 -66.64 -7.36
C LYS A 2 76.61 -65.21 -7.37
N LYS A 3 76.28 -64.50 -8.45
CA LYS A 3 76.09 -63.04 -8.52
C LYS A 3 74.77 -62.68 -7.85
N ILE A 4 74.70 -61.63 -7.02
CA ILE A 4 73.49 -60.79 -6.87
C ILE A 4 73.95 -59.33 -6.63
N ILE A 5 73.53 -58.47 -7.56
CA ILE A 5 73.67 -57.02 -7.58
C ILE A 5 72.57 -56.43 -6.69
N VAL A 6 72.93 -55.52 -5.78
CA VAL A 6 71.99 -54.73 -4.99
C VAL A 6 71.56 -53.52 -5.82
N ALA A 7 70.30 -53.50 -6.25
CA ALA A 7 69.68 -52.36 -6.94
C ALA A 7 68.92 -51.50 -5.91
N ALA A 8 69.31 -50.22 -5.82
CA ALA A 8 68.62 -49.20 -5.06
C ALA A 8 67.31 -48.79 -5.76
N LEU A 9 66.17 -48.98 -5.09
CA LEU A 9 64.87 -48.49 -5.54
C LEU A 9 64.54 -47.21 -4.76
N ILE A 10 64.60 -46.07 -5.44
CA ILE A 10 64.16 -44.77 -4.91
C ILE A 10 62.63 -44.75 -5.00
N ALA A 11 61.95 -44.94 -3.86
CA ALA A 11 60.51 -44.74 -3.74
C ALA A 11 60.22 -43.25 -3.51
N SER A 12 59.76 -42.56 -4.54
CA SER A 12 59.21 -41.20 -4.42
C SER A 12 57.88 -41.23 -3.67
N LEU A 13 57.87 -40.81 -2.41
CA LEU A 13 56.64 -40.51 -1.67
C LEU A 13 56.02 -39.23 -2.25
N VAL A 14 54.90 -39.38 -2.95
CA VAL A 14 54.00 -38.26 -3.24
C VAL A 14 52.99 -38.18 -2.09
N PRO A 15 52.89 -37.06 -1.34
CA PRO A 15 51.89 -36.94 -0.31
C PRO A 15 50.51 -36.85 -0.96
N THR A 16 49.68 -37.88 -0.77
CA THR A 16 48.25 -37.82 -1.02
C THR A 16 47.63 -36.83 -0.03
N VAL A 17 47.45 -35.59 -0.46
CA VAL A 17 46.60 -34.62 0.24
C VAL A 17 45.16 -35.11 0.09
N ALA A 18 44.64 -35.72 1.16
CA ALA A 18 43.22 -35.96 1.30
C ALA A 18 42.53 -34.58 1.36
N ILE A 19 41.95 -34.14 0.23
CA ILE A 19 41.06 -32.99 0.21
C ILE A 19 39.82 -33.40 1.01
N ALA A 20 39.75 -32.95 2.25
CA ALA A 20 38.56 -33.06 3.07
C ALA A 20 37.42 -32.32 2.36
N ASN A 21 36.46 -33.07 1.80
CA ASN A 21 35.23 -32.51 1.27
C ASN A 21 34.55 -31.69 2.38
N PRO A 22 34.12 -30.44 2.11
CA PRO A 22 33.40 -29.65 3.09
C PRO A 22 32.12 -30.39 3.55
N PRO A 23 31.70 -30.17 4.81
CA PRO A 23 30.62 -30.96 5.43
C PRO A 23 29.34 -30.86 4.61
N ARG A 24 28.89 -32.02 4.12
CA ARG A 24 27.61 -32.24 3.43
C ARG A 24 26.48 -31.83 4.39
N THR A 25 25.87 -30.66 4.22
CA THR A 25 24.64 -30.34 4.95
C THR A 25 23.47 -31.03 4.24
N PRO A 26 22.87 -32.09 4.82
CA PRO A 26 21.84 -32.86 4.15
C PRO A 26 20.47 -32.14 4.29
N LYS A 27 19.47 -32.57 3.49
CA LYS A 27 18.01 -32.35 3.63
C LYS A 27 17.57 -31.55 4.86
N PRO A 28 16.65 -30.57 4.76
CA PRO A 28 16.19 -29.79 5.92
C PRO A 28 15.96 -30.70 7.13
N THR A 29 16.80 -30.54 8.15
CA THR A 29 16.89 -31.46 9.29
C THR A 29 15.66 -31.32 10.17
N GLN A 30 15.37 -32.33 10.98
CA GLN A 30 14.26 -32.24 11.92
C GLN A 30 14.48 -31.05 12.88
N ALA A 31 15.73 -30.84 13.30
CA ALA A 31 16.14 -29.69 14.09
C ALA A 31 15.87 -28.33 13.39
N GLN A 32 16.08 -28.23 12.07
CA GLN A 32 15.75 -27.01 11.31
C GLN A 32 14.24 -26.75 11.23
N ILE A 33 13.43 -27.81 11.09
CA ILE A 33 11.96 -27.70 11.11
C ILE A 33 11.45 -27.35 12.51
N ASP A 34 11.99 -27.98 13.55
CA ASP A 34 11.60 -27.71 14.93
C ASP A 34 12.03 -26.29 15.35
N ALA A 35 13.19 -25.82 14.88
CA ALA A 35 13.61 -24.43 15.02
C ALA A 35 12.67 -23.47 14.29
N ALA A 36 12.25 -23.79 13.06
CA ALA A 36 11.27 -22.99 12.31
C ALA A 36 9.89 -22.96 12.99
N LYS A 37 9.43 -24.09 13.56
CA LYS A 37 8.20 -24.18 14.37
C LYS A 37 8.30 -23.35 15.64
N LYS A 38 9.44 -23.41 16.33
CA LYS A 38 9.70 -22.58 17.53
C LYS A 38 9.72 -21.09 17.17
N ALA A 39 10.31 -20.72 16.03
CA ALA A 39 10.31 -19.35 15.54
C ALA A 39 8.89 -18.86 15.15
N GLU A 40 8.09 -19.68 14.46
CA GLU A 40 6.67 -19.38 14.18
C GLU A 40 5.86 -19.19 15.46
N ALA A 41 6.03 -20.10 16.44
CA ALA A 41 5.35 -20.01 17.73
C ALA A 41 5.76 -18.76 18.54
N ALA A 42 7.05 -18.39 18.51
CA ALA A 42 7.54 -17.16 19.14
C ALA A 42 6.95 -15.92 18.46
N LYS A 43 6.91 -15.88 17.12
CA LYS A 43 6.28 -14.78 16.36
C LYS A 43 4.77 -14.69 16.56
N LYS A 44 4.09 -15.82 16.72
CA LYS A 44 2.68 -15.87 17.11
C LYS A 44 2.48 -15.31 18.53
N ALA A 45 3.31 -15.70 19.48
CA ALA A 45 3.24 -15.17 20.85
C ALA A 45 3.53 -13.67 20.92
N GLU A 46 4.49 -13.16 20.12
CA GLU A 46 4.74 -11.73 19.95
C GLU A 46 3.52 -11.01 19.35
N ALA A 47 2.88 -11.58 18.34
CA ALA A 47 1.65 -11.04 17.75
C ALA A 47 0.49 -11.03 18.75
N ASP A 48 0.30 -12.10 19.53
CA ASP A 48 -0.74 -12.17 20.56
C ASP A 48 -0.48 -11.17 21.71
N ALA A 49 0.78 -11.00 22.12
CA ALA A 49 1.17 -10.00 23.12
C ALA A 49 0.97 -8.57 22.60
N ALA A 50 1.30 -8.32 21.34
CA ALA A 50 1.06 -7.04 20.69
C ALA A 50 -0.44 -6.78 20.48
N ALA A 51 -1.25 -7.79 20.17
CA ALA A 51 -2.71 -7.69 20.11
C ALA A 51 -3.33 -7.33 21.48
N LYS A 52 -2.78 -7.85 22.59
CA LYS A 52 -3.17 -7.41 23.94
C LYS A 52 -2.83 -5.94 24.20
N LYS A 53 -1.64 -5.47 23.81
CA LYS A 53 -1.26 -4.04 23.86
C LYS A 53 -2.12 -3.17 22.93
N LEU A 54 -2.59 -3.73 21.82
CA LEU A 54 -3.47 -3.05 20.90
C LEU A 54 -4.84 -2.76 21.53
N ARG A 55 -5.35 -3.64 22.42
CA ARG A 55 -6.60 -3.39 23.14
C ARG A 55 -6.54 -2.14 24.02
N SER A 56 -5.42 -1.89 24.71
CA SER A 56 -5.26 -0.64 25.47
C SER A 56 -5.19 0.58 24.56
N ALA A 57 -4.56 0.46 23.39
CA ALA A 57 -4.49 1.55 22.43
C ALA A 57 -5.83 1.82 21.71
N GLN A 58 -6.68 0.79 21.54
CA GLN A 58 -8.07 0.96 21.11
C GLN A 58 -8.89 1.79 22.10
N THR A 59 -8.62 1.67 23.41
CA THR A 59 -9.24 2.54 24.42
C THR A 59 -8.79 3.99 24.25
N THR A 60 -7.49 4.23 24.05
CA THR A 60 -6.95 5.57 23.74
C THR A 60 -7.60 6.16 22.49
N LEU A 61 -7.74 5.37 21.42
CA LEU A 61 -8.38 5.81 20.18
C LEU A 61 -9.85 6.19 20.39
N ARG A 62 -10.60 5.44 21.22
CA ARG A 62 -11.99 5.80 21.58
C ARG A 62 -12.04 7.15 22.30
N THR A 63 -11.13 7.38 23.24
CA THR A 63 -11.04 8.67 23.94
C THR A 63 -10.69 9.81 22.98
N LEU A 64 -9.69 9.63 22.11
CA LEU A 64 -9.32 10.63 21.09
C LEU A 64 -10.46 10.91 20.11
N THR A 65 -11.22 9.88 19.72
CA THR A 65 -12.41 10.02 18.88
C THR A 65 -13.48 10.85 19.60
N ALA A 66 -13.74 10.57 20.87
CA ALA A 66 -14.70 11.35 21.67
C ALA A 66 -14.28 12.82 21.79
N VAL A 67 -12.99 13.09 22.01
CA VAL A 67 -12.43 14.45 22.06
C VAL A 67 -12.56 15.15 20.70
N SER A 68 -12.21 14.49 19.60
CA SER A 68 -12.33 14.98 18.22
C SER A 68 -13.77 15.38 17.89
N VAL A 69 -14.74 14.51 18.22
CA VAL A 69 -16.18 14.78 18.05
C VAL A 69 -16.63 15.97 18.90
N ALA A 70 -16.23 16.03 20.17
CA ALA A 70 -16.58 17.12 21.07
C ALA A 70 -16.03 18.47 20.58
N LYS A 71 -14.77 18.52 20.10
CA LYS A 71 -14.15 19.73 19.55
C LYS A 71 -14.78 20.16 18.23
N THR A 72 -15.12 19.20 17.36
CA THR A 72 -15.86 19.49 16.11
C THR A 72 -17.23 20.07 16.39
N LYS A 73 -17.93 19.57 17.43
CA LYS A 73 -19.21 20.14 17.87
C LYS A 73 -19.06 21.59 18.32
N LEU A 74 -18.03 21.92 19.12
CA LEU A 74 -17.75 23.30 19.53
C LEU A 74 -17.44 24.22 18.35
N TYR A 75 -16.68 23.74 17.37
CA TYR A 75 -16.44 24.47 16.13
C TYR A 75 -17.74 24.78 15.37
N ASN A 76 -18.61 23.78 15.19
CA ASN A 76 -19.90 23.97 14.51
C ASN A 76 -20.82 24.94 15.27
N GLN A 77 -20.81 24.90 16.61
CA GLN A 77 -21.53 25.86 17.45
C GLN A 77 -20.99 27.28 17.28
N ALA A 78 -19.67 27.46 17.24
CA ALA A 78 -19.05 28.77 16.99
C ALA A 78 -19.40 29.31 15.59
N VAL A 79 -19.42 28.44 14.57
CA VAL A 79 -19.84 28.82 13.20
C VAL A 79 -21.30 29.24 13.17
N ALA A 80 -22.17 28.54 13.88
CA ALA A 80 -23.58 28.92 14.01
C ALA A 80 -23.74 30.28 14.73
N GLU A 81 -22.98 30.53 15.80
CA GLU A 81 -22.93 31.82 16.50
C GLU A 81 -22.49 32.94 15.54
N LEU A 82 -21.39 32.74 14.80
CA LEU A 82 -20.90 33.70 13.81
C LEU A 82 -21.97 34.04 12.76
N ASN A 83 -22.67 33.04 12.22
CA ASN A 83 -23.73 33.27 11.24
C ASN A 83 -24.88 34.12 11.82
N MET A 84 -25.22 33.95 13.10
CA MET A 84 -26.19 34.83 13.77
C MET A 84 -25.66 36.26 13.92
N LYS A 85 -24.38 36.42 14.27
CA LYS A 85 -23.76 37.76 14.40
C LYS A 85 -23.64 38.49 13.07
N ILE A 86 -23.31 37.79 11.97
CA ILE A 86 -23.31 38.34 10.61
C ILE A 86 -24.71 38.86 10.24
N LYS A 87 -25.76 38.07 10.51
CA LYS A 87 -27.14 38.50 10.26
C LYS A 87 -27.50 39.76 11.06
N ALA A 88 -27.13 39.80 12.34
CA ALA A 88 -27.38 40.97 13.19
C ALA A 88 -26.62 42.22 12.70
N ALA A 89 -25.35 42.07 12.31
CA ALA A 89 -24.56 43.17 11.74
C ALA A 89 -25.17 43.69 10.44
N ASN A 90 -25.61 42.81 9.55
CA ASN A 90 -26.27 43.20 8.30
C ASN A 90 -27.60 43.94 8.55
N ILE A 91 -28.38 43.51 9.53
CA ILE A 91 -29.63 44.19 9.92
C ILE A 91 -29.30 45.58 10.49
N ALA A 92 -28.34 45.68 11.39
CA ALA A 92 -27.93 46.96 11.98
C ALA A 92 -27.39 47.94 10.94
N MET A 93 -26.60 47.46 9.96
CA MET A 93 -26.14 48.26 8.82
C MET A 93 -27.30 48.79 7.97
N LYS A 94 -28.31 47.98 7.66
CA LYS A 94 -29.51 48.44 6.95
C LYS A 94 -30.27 49.53 7.71
N HIS A 95 -30.39 49.40 9.03
CA HIS A 95 -31.02 50.43 9.86
C HIS A 95 -30.20 51.73 9.86
N LEU A 96 -28.88 51.64 9.91
CA LEU A 96 -28.00 52.80 9.79
C LEU A 96 -28.16 53.51 8.45
N GLU A 97 -28.19 52.77 7.34
CA GLU A 97 -28.43 53.32 5.99
C GLU A 97 -29.77 54.06 5.90
N ALA A 98 -30.85 53.47 6.42
CA ALA A 98 -32.17 54.09 6.45
C ALA A 98 -32.21 55.36 7.34
N ALA A 99 -31.55 55.33 8.49
CA ALA A 99 -31.45 56.49 9.38
C ALA A 99 -30.64 57.62 8.75
N GLN A 100 -29.50 57.32 8.10
CA GLN A 100 -28.69 58.28 7.35
C GLN A 100 -29.44 58.88 6.16
N ALA A 101 -30.26 58.10 5.47
CA ALA A 101 -31.13 58.59 4.41
C ALA A 101 -32.15 59.61 4.95
N SER A 102 -32.70 59.37 6.14
CA SER A 102 -33.63 60.28 6.83
C SER A 102 -32.96 61.60 7.24
N VAL A 103 -31.75 61.53 7.80
CA VAL A 103 -30.91 62.72 8.09
C VAL A 103 -30.64 63.52 6.83
N SER A 104 -30.27 62.84 5.74
CA SER A 104 -29.99 63.47 4.44
C SER A 104 -31.25 64.14 3.86
N ALA A 105 -32.41 63.52 4.01
CA ALA A 105 -33.69 64.10 3.61
C ALA A 105 -34.05 65.34 4.44
N GLY A 106 -33.88 65.27 5.76
CA GLY A 106 -34.08 66.43 6.66
C GLY A 106 -33.13 67.58 6.34
N ARG A 107 -31.85 67.31 6.10
CA ARG A 107 -30.86 68.31 5.65
C ARG A 107 -31.28 68.99 4.35
N ARG A 108 -31.79 68.24 3.36
CA ARG A 108 -32.29 68.81 2.10
C ARG A 108 -33.54 69.67 2.33
N ALA A 109 -34.45 69.27 3.21
CA ALA A 109 -35.64 70.05 3.53
C ALA A 109 -35.26 71.40 4.18
N ILE A 110 -34.38 71.35 5.19
CA ILE A 110 -33.85 72.57 5.85
C ILE A 110 -33.09 73.44 4.86
N GLY A 111 -32.27 72.86 4.00
CA GLY A 111 -31.55 73.60 2.95
C GLY A 111 -32.48 74.34 1.99
N LYS A 112 -33.58 73.70 1.56
CA LYS A 112 -34.60 74.37 0.72
C LYS A 112 -35.29 75.52 1.45
N MET A 113 -35.63 75.35 2.73
CA MET A 113 -36.22 76.42 3.54
C MET A 113 -35.26 77.60 3.71
N ALA A 114 -33.99 77.33 3.99
CA ALA A 114 -32.95 78.37 4.11
C ALA A 114 -32.73 79.11 2.78
N MET A 115 -32.70 78.39 1.66
CA MET A 115 -32.62 79.01 0.33
C MET A 115 -33.84 79.85 0.00
N ASN A 116 -35.04 79.35 0.27
CA ASN A 116 -36.28 80.11 0.05
C ASN A 116 -36.32 81.39 0.90
N ALA A 117 -35.92 81.32 2.17
CA ALA A 117 -35.81 82.49 3.04
C ALA A 117 -34.76 83.50 2.56
N TYR A 118 -33.64 83.03 1.99
CA TYR A 118 -32.60 83.88 1.43
C TYR A 118 -33.01 84.53 0.09
N VAL A 119 -33.64 83.76 -0.81
CA VAL A 119 -34.08 84.23 -2.14
C VAL A 119 -35.27 85.19 -2.03
N MET A 120 -36.20 84.97 -1.10
CA MET A 120 -37.26 85.92 -0.75
C MET A 120 -36.75 87.09 0.11
N GLY A 121 -35.46 87.45 -0.03
CA GLY A 121 -34.69 88.35 0.83
C GLY A 121 -35.50 89.50 1.43
N SER A 122 -35.41 89.67 2.76
CA SER A 122 -36.05 90.70 3.59
C SER A 122 -37.58 90.92 3.43
N GLY A 123 -38.30 90.15 2.61
CA GLY A 123 -39.75 90.30 2.43
C GLY A 123 -40.58 89.87 3.65
N PHE A 124 -40.03 89.05 4.55
CA PHE A 124 -40.64 88.71 5.84
C PHE A 124 -40.37 89.74 6.94
N THR A 125 -39.41 90.66 6.73
CA THR A 125 -39.14 91.77 7.66
C THR A 125 -39.96 93.01 7.32
N ASP A 126 -40.61 93.06 6.15
CA ASP A 126 -41.63 94.06 5.85
C ASP A 126 -42.94 93.67 6.53
N VAL A 127 -42.97 93.89 7.85
CA VAL A 127 -44.21 93.93 8.64
C VAL A 127 -45.23 94.85 7.96
N GLU A 128 -44.75 95.85 7.21
CA GLU A 128 -45.52 96.80 6.41
C GLU A 128 -46.34 96.14 5.28
N THR A 129 -45.86 95.05 4.66
CA THR A 129 -46.65 94.29 3.64
C THR A 129 -47.66 93.32 4.25
N ILE A 130 -47.47 92.92 5.50
CA ILE A 130 -48.45 92.18 6.30
C ILE A 130 -49.54 93.14 6.81
N LEU A 131 -49.16 94.37 7.18
CA LEU A 131 -50.06 95.42 7.67
C LEU A 131 -50.88 96.10 6.56
N ASN A 132 -50.37 96.15 5.32
CA ASN A 132 -51.05 96.72 4.15
C ASN A 132 -51.95 95.69 3.44
N SER A 133 -52.85 95.06 4.22
CA SER A 133 -53.85 94.10 3.74
C SER A 133 -55.14 94.81 3.32
N ASP A 134 -55.80 94.35 2.25
CA ASP A 134 -57.01 94.98 1.69
C ASP A 134 -58.28 94.77 2.55
N GLY A 135 -58.12 94.28 3.78
CA GLY A 135 -59.19 94.10 4.77
C GLY A 135 -58.87 93.07 5.87
N PRO A 136 -59.69 93.01 6.94
CA PRO A 136 -59.45 92.14 8.10
C PRO A 136 -59.45 90.63 7.79
N GLN A 137 -60.09 90.21 6.69
CA GLN A 137 -60.08 88.81 6.25
C GLN A 137 -58.73 88.40 5.63
N ASP A 138 -58.14 89.26 4.78
CA ASP A 138 -56.84 89.02 4.12
C ASP A 138 -55.68 88.98 5.14
N LEU A 139 -55.73 89.85 6.16
CA LEU A 139 -54.78 89.80 7.28
C LEU A 139 -54.83 88.45 8.02
N ALA A 140 -56.04 87.92 8.28
CA ALA A 140 -56.21 86.67 8.99
C ALA A 140 -55.67 85.47 8.18
N ASP A 141 -55.91 85.44 6.88
CA ASP A 141 -55.41 84.39 5.98
C ASP A 141 -53.88 84.43 5.86
N ARG A 142 -53.28 85.63 5.78
CA ARG A 142 -51.82 85.81 5.77
C ARG A 142 -51.18 85.40 7.10
N LEU A 143 -51.80 85.73 8.23
CA LEU A 143 -51.32 85.30 9.55
C LEU A 143 -51.44 83.78 9.72
N SER A 144 -52.54 83.16 9.27
CA SER A 144 -52.72 81.71 9.34
C SER A 144 -51.72 80.96 8.45
N THR A 145 -51.43 81.47 7.26
CA THR A 145 -50.42 80.88 6.38
C THR A 145 -48.99 81.04 6.92
N LEU A 146 -48.66 82.18 7.53
CA LEU A 146 -47.40 82.40 8.26
C LEU A 146 -47.26 81.44 9.44
N ASP A 147 -48.31 81.27 10.23
CA ASP A 147 -48.33 80.35 11.38
C ASP A 147 -48.14 78.90 10.91
N ALA A 148 -48.88 78.47 9.88
CA ALA A 148 -48.72 77.15 9.27
C ALA A 148 -47.33 76.92 8.68
N LEU A 149 -46.68 77.97 8.16
CA LEU A 149 -45.32 77.89 7.62
C LEU A 149 -44.26 77.84 8.74
N GLY A 150 -44.45 78.59 9.82
CA GLY A 150 -43.64 78.53 11.04
C GLY A 150 -43.73 77.17 11.74
N GLU A 151 -44.94 76.61 11.82
CA GLU A 151 -45.19 75.27 12.36
C GLU A 151 -44.54 74.20 11.47
N ASN A 152 -44.67 74.30 10.15
CA ASN A 152 -44.00 73.40 9.21
C ASN A 152 -42.47 73.45 9.32
N ASN A 153 -41.88 74.65 9.46
CA ASN A 153 -40.44 74.82 9.62
C ASN A 153 -39.94 74.22 10.94
N SER A 154 -40.66 74.45 12.03
CA SER A 154 -40.35 73.88 13.35
C SER A 154 -40.43 72.36 13.33
N ASN A 155 -41.53 71.81 12.77
CA ASN A 155 -41.71 70.38 12.58
C ASN A 155 -40.60 69.75 11.73
N ALA A 156 -40.14 70.42 10.68
CA ALA A 156 -39.04 69.95 9.84
C ALA A 156 -37.70 69.92 10.59
N LEU A 157 -37.42 70.92 11.43
CA LEU A 157 -36.22 70.95 12.28
C LEU A 157 -36.26 69.86 13.35
N ASP A 158 -37.41 69.64 13.98
CA ASP A 158 -37.57 68.61 15.01
C ASP A 158 -37.47 67.20 14.43
N ARG A 159 -38.02 66.98 13.23
CA ARG A 159 -37.83 65.74 12.46
C ARG A 159 -36.36 65.51 12.12
N PHE A 160 -35.62 66.56 11.73
CA PHE A 160 -34.19 66.46 11.44
C PHE A 160 -33.37 66.12 12.69
N LYS A 161 -33.59 66.84 13.81
CA LYS A 161 -32.92 66.54 15.09
C LYS A 161 -33.20 65.11 15.54
N SER A 162 -34.46 64.68 15.46
CA SER A 162 -34.86 63.30 15.78
C SER A 162 -34.17 62.29 14.87
N ALA A 163 -34.07 62.57 13.57
CA ALA A 163 -33.35 61.73 12.62
C ALA A 163 -31.85 61.64 12.94
N GLU A 164 -31.20 62.73 13.38
CA GLU A 164 -29.79 62.70 13.81
C GLU A 164 -29.59 61.82 15.04
N VAL A 165 -30.46 61.93 16.06
CA VAL A 165 -30.40 61.08 17.26
C VAL A 165 -30.57 59.61 16.89
N VAL A 166 -31.53 59.30 16.01
CA VAL A 166 -31.76 57.93 15.52
C VAL A 166 -30.56 57.41 14.71
N ALA A 167 -29.95 58.25 13.86
CA ALA A 167 -28.78 57.87 13.08
C ALA A 167 -27.52 57.66 13.95
N ASP A 168 -27.34 58.44 15.02
CA ASP A 168 -26.26 58.23 16.00
C ASP A 168 -26.43 56.91 16.74
N ALA A 169 -27.65 56.62 17.21
CA ALA A 169 -27.98 55.36 17.86
C ALA A 169 -27.81 54.16 16.91
N ALA A 170 -28.27 54.28 15.65
CA ALA A 170 -28.11 53.24 14.64
C ALA A 170 -26.63 53.00 14.31
N ARG A 171 -25.80 54.05 14.28
CA ARG A 171 -24.35 53.92 14.06
C ARG A 171 -23.68 53.14 15.18
N LYS A 172 -23.94 53.52 16.44
CA LYS A 172 -23.43 52.80 17.61
C LYS A 172 -23.87 51.33 17.61
N ALA A 173 -25.12 51.05 17.24
CA ALA A 173 -25.63 49.69 17.14
C ALA A 173 -24.94 48.88 16.03
N ALA A 174 -24.68 49.48 14.86
CA ALA A 174 -23.96 48.85 13.76
C ALA A 174 -22.50 48.56 14.13
N ASP A 175 -21.80 49.54 14.73
CA ASP A 175 -20.42 49.38 15.19
C ASP A 175 -20.31 48.26 16.24
N GLN A 176 -21.22 48.23 17.22
CA GLN A 176 -21.26 47.17 18.23
C GLN A 176 -21.53 45.80 17.60
N ALA A 177 -22.46 45.70 16.65
CA ALA A 177 -22.76 44.46 15.96
C ALA A 177 -21.56 43.93 15.16
N LYS A 178 -20.79 44.83 14.55
CA LYS A 178 -19.54 44.50 13.84
C LYS A 178 -18.46 44.00 14.80
N VAL A 179 -18.26 44.66 15.94
CA VAL A 179 -17.32 44.19 16.99
C VAL A 179 -17.70 42.78 17.48
N GLU A 180 -18.98 42.52 17.69
CA GLU A 180 -19.45 41.18 18.12
C GLU A 180 -19.28 40.12 17.02
N GLN A 181 -19.42 40.49 15.74
CA GLN A 181 -19.10 39.62 14.61
C GLN A 181 -17.60 39.29 14.54
N GLU A 182 -16.72 40.27 14.74
CA GLU A 182 -15.27 40.07 14.74
C GLU A 182 -14.83 39.15 15.88
N LYS A 183 -15.38 39.35 17.10
CA LYS A 183 -15.16 38.44 18.23
C LYS A 183 -15.61 37.01 17.92
N ALA A 184 -16.79 36.84 17.32
CA ALA A 184 -17.27 35.52 16.90
C ALA A 184 -16.38 34.88 15.84
N THR A 185 -15.80 35.68 14.93
CA THR A 185 -14.84 35.21 13.91
C THR A 185 -13.57 34.66 14.56
N VAL A 186 -13.02 35.37 15.55
CA VAL A 186 -11.85 34.89 16.32
C VAL A 186 -12.17 33.60 17.08
N LYS A 187 -13.35 33.49 17.70
CA LYS A 187 -13.80 32.24 18.36
C LYS A 187 -13.86 31.07 17.39
N VAL A 188 -14.38 31.27 16.17
CA VAL A 188 -14.43 30.23 15.12
C VAL A 188 -13.02 29.78 14.74
N ALA A 189 -12.09 30.71 14.54
CA ALA A 189 -10.71 30.38 14.20
C ALA A 189 -10.02 29.56 15.32
N ALA A 190 -10.21 29.95 16.59
CA ALA A 190 -9.68 29.20 17.73
C ALA A 190 -10.30 27.80 17.84
N ALA A 191 -11.62 27.69 17.75
CA ALA A 191 -12.33 26.41 17.81
C ALA A 191 -11.95 25.48 16.64
N LYS A 192 -11.74 26.05 15.44
CA LYS A 192 -11.23 25.30 14.28
C LYS A 192 -9.85 24.71 14.56
N LYS A 193 -8.92 25.51 15.07
CA LYS A 193 -7.57 25.05 15.40
C LYS A 193 -7.59 23.89 16.39
N GLU A 194 -8.41 23.97 17.43
CA GLU A 194 -8.55 22.88 18.40
C GLU A 194 -9.17 21.62 17.81
N ALA A 195 -10.18 21.76 16.95
CA ALA A 195 -10.80 20.64 16.26
C ALA A 195 -9.83 19.94 15.31
N ASP A 196 -9.05 20.72 14.54
CA ASP A 196 -8.04 20.18 13.62
C ASP A 196 -6.93 19.45 14.38
N ILE A 197 -6.46 19.98 15.51
CA ILE A 197 -5.47 19.30 16.39
C ILE A 197 -6.04 17.98 16.92
N ALA A 198 -7.27 17.99 17.44
CA ALA A 198 -7.89 16.78 17.98
C ALA A 198 -8.08 15.70 16.90
N LYS A 199 -8.43 16.10 15.69
CA LYS A 199 -8.55 15.20 14.53
C LYS A 199 -7.19 14.65 14.09
N ALA A 200 -6.14 15.48 14.10
CA ALA A 200 -4.78 15.04 13.78
C ALA A 200 -4.28 14.00 14.80
N MET A 201 -4.46 14.25 16.11
CA MET A 201 -4.07 13.29 17.15
C MET A 201 -4.82 11.95 17.03
N GLN A 202 -6.11 12.00 16.67
CA GLN A 202 -6.88 10.79 16.39
C GLN A 202 -6.30 10.02 15.20
N GLN A 203 -5.96 10.71 14.11
CA GLN A 203 -5.42 10.09 12.90
C GLN A 203 -4.03 9.48 13.14
N ASP A 204 -3.15 10.19 13.85
CA ASP A 204 -1.82 9.69 14.21
C ASP A 204 -1.90 8.36 14.98
N GLU A 205 -2.86 8.24 15.90
CA GLU A 205 -3.07 6.98 16.64
C GLU A 205 -3.62 5.87 15.73
N VAL A 206 -4.52 6.18 14.79
CA VAL A 206 -4.99 5.19 13.79
C VAL A 206 -3.82 4.68 12.94
N ASP A 207 -3.01 5.58 12.41
CA ASP A 207 -1.89 5.24 11.53
C ASP A 207 -0.84 4.41 12.29
N ARG A 208 -0.56 4.77 13.54
CA ARG A 208 0.30 3.99 14.43
C ARG A 208 -0.22 2.57 14.64
N LEU A 209 -1.53 2.42 14.89
CA LEU A 209 -2.13 1.10 15.12
C LEU A 209 -2.13 0.24 13.86
N GLN A 210 -2.40 0.84 12.69
CA GLN A 210 -2.34 0.14 11.41
C GLN A 210 -0.92 -0.35 11.12
N ALA A 211 0.10 0.49 11.31
CA ALA A 211 1.50 0.10 11.12
C ALA A 211 1.92 -1.08 12.00
N ILE A 212 1.44 -1.13 13.26
CA ILE A 212 1.69 -2.26 14.16
C ILE A 212 1.01 -3.53 13.63
N GLN A 213 -0.25 -3.46 13.20
CA GLN A 213 -0.96 -4.61 12.64
C GLN A 213 -0.28 -5.15 11.38
N ASP A 214 0.08 -4.27 10.44
CA ASP A 214 0.70 -4.65 9.16
C ASP A 214 2.07 -5.31 9.38
N LYS A 215 2.88 -4.76 10.29
CA LYS A 215 4.18 -5.33 10.65
C LYS A 215 4.03 -6.73 11.22
N LEU A 216 3.11 -6.92 12.17
CA LEU A 216 2.86 -8.23 12.80
C LEU A 216 2.35 -9.26 11.79
N ALA A 217 1.40 -8.87 10.93
CA ALA A 217 0.87 -9.75 9.89
C ALA A 217 1.96 -10.20 8.92
N LYS A 218 2.82 -9.27 8.49
CA LYS A 218 3.94 -9.56 7.58
C LYS A 218 4.97 -10.50 8.21
N GLU A 219 5.38 -10.24 9.45
CA GLU A 219 6.36 -11.08 10.16
C GLU A 219 5.83 -12.50 10.39
N PHE A 220 4.55 -12.64 10.78
CA PHE A 220 3.92 -13.95 10.95
C PHE A 220 3.80 -14.72 9.63
N ALA A 221 3.37 -14.07 8.55
CA ALA A 221 3.25 -14.70 7.24
C ALA A 221 4.59 -15.21 6.69
N VAL A 222 5.68 -14.45 6.89
CA VAL A 222 7.04 -14.88 6.49
C VAL A 222 7.48 -16.11 7.29
N ALA A 223 7.26 -16.13 8.61
CA ALA A 223 7.61 -17.27 9.46
C ALA A 223 6.82 -18.54 9.06
N GLN A 224 5.52 -18.41 8.84
CA GLN A 224 4.66 -19.51 8.40
C GLN A 224 5.08 -20.06 7.03
N LYS A 225 5.32 -19.18 6.04
CA LYS A 225 5.79 -19.59 4.71
C LYS A 225 7.11 -20.34 4.78
N THR A 226 8.04 -19.87 5.62
CA THR A 226 9.34 -20.53 5.83
C THR A 226 9.16 -21.94 6.38
N ARG A 227 8.30 -22.13 7.40
CA ARG A 227 8.01 -23.47 7.95
C ARG A 227 7.43 -24.40 6.87
N LEU A 228 6.38 -23.97 6.16
CA LEU A 228 5.75 -24.80 5.12
C LEU A 228 6.75 -25.19 4.02
N THR A 229 7.58 -24.24 3.59
CA THR A 229 8.59 -24.48 2.53
C THR A 229 9.59 -25.55 2.97
N LEU A 230 10.12 -25.45 4.20
CA LEU A 230 11.06 -26.43 4.75
C LEU A 230 10.42 -27.81 4.94
N GLU A 231 9.16 -27.87 5.39
CA GLU A 231 8.41 -29.12 5.51
C GLU A 231 8.20 -29.79 4.15
N GLN A 232 7.79 -29.02 3.14
CA GLN A 232 7.60 -29.51 1.77
C GLN A 232 8.92 -30.00 1.16
N GLN A 233 10.00 -29.20 1.26
CA GLN A 233 11.32 -29.60 0.78
C GLN A 233 11.80 -30.90 1.43
N ARG A 234 11.61 -31.07 2.75
CA ARG A 234 11.97 -32.31 3.45
C ARG A 234 11.13 -33.50 2.99
N GLN A 235 9.82 -33.33 2.82
CA GLN A 235 8.95 -34.42 2.35
C GLN A 235 9.32 -34.87 0.93
N LEU A 236 9.58 -33.91 0.04
CA LEU A 236 10.06 -34.20 -1.32
C LEU A 236 11.41 -34.92 -1.28
N ALA A 237 12.36 -34.43 -0.48
CA ALA A 237 13.67 -35.05 -0.31
C ALA A 237 13.59 -36.50 0.20
N LEU A 238 12.70 -36.77 1.17
CA LEU A 238 12.49 -38.12 1.71
C LEU A 238 11.84 -39.05 0.69
N LEU A 239 10.86 -38.56 -0.08
CA LEU A 239 10.20 -39.34 -1.12
C LEU A 239 11.19 -39.69 -2.25
N GLU A 240 11.98 -38.72 -2.70
CA GLU A 240 12.97 -38.96 -3.75
C GLU A 240 14.13 -39.85 -3.25
N GLU A 241 14.56 -39.71 -1.99
CA GLU A 241 15.53 -40.62 -1.35
C GLU A 241 14.99 -42.05 -1.24
N ALA A 242 13.73 -42.22 -0.82
CA ALA A 242 13.08 -43.53 -0.71
C ALA A 242 12.92 -44.19 -2.08
N ASN A 243 12.49 -43.42 -3.09
CA ASN A 243 12.46 -43.88 -4.47
C ASN A 243 13.88 -44.33 -4.86
N ALA A 244 14.89 -43.46 -4.80
CA ALA A 244 16.26 -43.80 -5.20
C ALA A 244 16.87 -45.02 -4.49
N GLY A 245 16.51 -45.28 -3.24
CA GLY A 245 16.87 -46.52 -2.54
C GLY A 245 16.33 -47.76 -3.25
N ILE A 246 15.08 -47.73 -3.69
CA ILE A 246 14.45 -48.78 -4.50
C ILE A 246 15.19 -48.97 -5.84
N ALA A 247 15.72 -47.89 -6.45
CA ALA A 247 16.53 -47.97 -7.70
C ALA A 247 17.69 -48.94 -7.64
N ARG A 248 18.36 -48.99 -6.50
CA ARG A 248 19.55 -49.82 -6.33
C ARG A 248 19.20 -51.31 -6.32
N THR A 249 17.93 -51.64 -6.05
CA THR A 249 17.43 -53.02 -5.90
C THR A 249 16.67 -53.54 -7.11
N VAL A 250 16.19 -52.68 -8.01
CA VAL A 250 15.39 -53.08 -9.20
C VAL A 250 16.26 -52.98 -10.47
N ILE A 251 16.64 -54.12 -11.05
CA ILE A 251 17.50 -54.22 -12.25
C ILE A 251 16.68 -54.73 -13.46
N ASN A 252 16.89 -54.14 -14.65
CA ASN A 252 16.41 -54.59 -15.98
C ASN A 252 14.90 -54.47 -16.30
N GLN A 253 14.32 -53.27 -16.22
CA GLN A 253 12.90 -53.08 -16.58
C GLN A 253 12.59 -51.96 -17.59
N SER A 254 13.53 -51.51 -18.44
CA SER A 254 13.20 -50.53 -19.50
C SER A 254 12.66 -51.14 -20.80
N LYS A 255 12.57 -52.48 -20.93
CA LYS A 255 12.29 -53.15 -22.22
C LYS A 255 10.86 -53.68 -22.42
N VAL A 256 9.91 -53.48 -21.49
CA VAL A 256 8.64 -54.25 -21.51
C VAL A 256 7.37 -53.46 -21.15
N TRP A 257 7.40 -52.13 -20.97
CA TRP A 257 6.23 -51.44 -20.38
C TRP A 257 5.45 -50.57 -21.37
N PRO A 258 4.12 -50.80 -21.51
CA PRO A 258 3.24 -49.91 -22.27
C PRO A 258 2.95 -48.61 -21.51
N ASP A 259 2.74 -47.52 -22.26
CA ASP A 259 2.40 -46.19 -21.73
C ASP A 259 1.06 -46.23 -20.99
N THR A 260 1.08 -46.01 -19.67
CA THR A 260 -0.10 -46.13 -18.79
C THR A 260 -0.91 -44.82 -18.65
N GLY A 261 -0.83 -43.90 -19.61
CA GLY A 261 -1.89 -42.90 -19.81
C GLY A 261 -1.89 -41.67 -18.88
N PHE A 262 -0.76 -41.31 -18.27
CA PHE A 262 -0.61 -39.97 -17.69
C PHE A 262 -0.04 -39.01 -18.74
N THR A 263 -0.94 -38.40 -19.52
CA THR A 263 -0.58 -37.43 -20.55
C THR A 263 -0.11 -36.13 -19.89
N GLY A 264 1.12 -35.71 -20.20
CA GLY A 264 1.65 -34.41 -19.76
C GLY A 264 0.90 -33.22 -20.39
N ARG A 265 1.44 -32.01 -20.27
CA ARG A 265 0.83 -30.82 -20.88
C ARG A 265 0.72 -30.93 -22.41
N LEU A 266 -0.30 -30.28 -22.97
CA LEU A 266 -0.46 -30.17 -24.43
C LEU A 266 0.43 -29.08 -25.05
N SER A 267 0.90 -28.12 -24.26
CA SER A 267 1.71 -26.96 -24.71
C SER A 267 2.99 -26.82 -23.89
N THR A 268 4.03 -26.23 -24.50
CA THR A 268 5.27 -25.83 -23.83
C THR A 268 5.09 -24.51 -23.07
N ARG A 269 5.90 -24.28 -22.03
CA ARG A 269 6.02 -23.01 -21.30
C ARG A 269 7.37 -22.34 -21.51
N SER A 270 8.33 -23.04 -22.10
CA SER A 270 9.66 -22.53 -22.44
C SER A 270 9.77 -22.18 -23.93
N THR A 271 10.49 -21.10 -24.21
CA THR A 271 11.02 -20.82 -25.56
C THR A 271 12.35 -21.54 -25.75
N GLU A 272 12.83 -21.61 -26.99
CA GLU A 272 14.16 -22.16 -27.29
C GLU A 272 15.28 -21.42 -26.55
N ALA A 273 15.21 -20.09 -26.49
CA ALA A 273 16.16 -19.27 -25.74
C ALA A 273 16.19 -19.63 -24.25
N MET A 274 15.02 -19.87 -23.65
CA MET A 274 14.95 -20.29 -22.24
C MET A 274 15.55 -21.68 -22.02
N ARG A 275 15.32 -22.63 -22.93
CA ARG A 275 15.94 -23.95 -22.87
C ARG A 275 17.47 -23.87 -23.02
N ALA A 276 17.97 -23.08 -23.95
CA ALA A 276 19.41 -22.86 -24.11
C ALA A 276 20.04 -22.26 -22.85
N GLN A 277 19.37 -21.32 -22.19
CA GLN A 277 19.84 -20.73 -20.93
C GLN A 277 19.80 -21.74 -19.78
N ALA A 278 18.75 -22.56 -19.69
CA ALA A 278 18.67 -23.64 -18.70
C ALA A 278 19.82 -24.67 -18.89
N VAL A 279 20.13 -25.04 -20.13
CA VAL A 279 21.28 -25.90 -20.47
C VAL A 279 22.60 -25.24 -20.05
N ALA A 280 22.79 -23.96 -20.34
CA ALA A 280 24.00 -23.22 -19.96
C ALA A 280 24.18 -23.17 -18.43
N PHE A 281 23.09 -22.97 -17.69
CA PHE A 281 23.09 -23.03 -16.24
C PHE A 281 23.49 -24.42 -15.74
N ALA A 282 22.83 -25.47 -16.24
CA ALA A 282 23.06 -26.84 -15.81
C ALA A 282 24.51 -27.29 -16.11
N LYS A 283 25.00 -26.99 -17.31
CA LYS A 283 26.40 -27.19 -17.72
C LYS A 283 27.36 -26.57 -16.72
N LYS A 284 27.17 -25.28 -16.37
CA LYS A 284 28.02 -24.58 -15.40
C LYS A 284 28.04 -25.27 -14.03
N GLN A 285 26.89 -25.75 -13.54
CA GLN A 285 26.84 -26.42 -12.23
C GLN A 285 27.53 -27.80 -12.26
N VAL A 286 27.36 -28.53 -13.36
CA VAL A 286 27.95 -29.86 -13.57
C VAL A 286 29.46 -29.78 -13.77
N GLU A 287 29.96 -28.85 -14.57
CA GLU A 287 31.39 -28.65 -14.80
C GLU A 287 32.11 -28.20 -13.51
N ALA A 288 31.41 -27.47 -12.64
CA ALA A 288 31.89 -27.15 -11.30
C ALA A 288 31.89 -28.35 -10.32
N ARG A 289 31.45 -29.53 -10.76
CA ARG A 289 31.35 -30.77 -9.97
C ARG A 289 30.66 -30.58 -8.62
N LYS A 290 29.56 -29.83 -8.63
CA LYS A 290 28.81 -29.56 -7.40
C LYS A 290 28.28 -30.87 -6.79
N PRO A 291 28.20 -30.94 -5.45
CA PRO A 291 27.71 -32.13 -4.76
C PRO A 291 26.22 -32.35 -5.01
N TYR A 292 25.80 -33.60 -4.86
CA TYR A 292 24.40 -33.99 -4.84
C TYR A 292 23.86 -33.98 -3.41
N VAL A 293 22.76 -33.27 -3.16
CA VAL A 293 22.09 -33.22 -1.85
C VAL A 293 20.59 -33.31 -2.05
N TRP A 294 19.95 -34.33 -1.44
CA TRP A 294 18.50 -34.49 -1.47
C TRP A 294 17.77 -33.24 -0.95
N GLY A 295 16.81 -32.76 -1.72
CA GLY A 295 16.01 -31.57 -1.48
C GLY A 295 16.65 -30.27 -1.95
N ASP A 296 17.94 -30.26 -2.32
CA ASP A 296 18.67 -29.02 -2.60
C ASP A 296 18.45 -28.52 -4.03
N GLU A 297 18.39 -27.20 -4.16
CA GLU A 297 18.08 -26.48 -5.39
C GLU A 297 19.12 -25.38 -5.69
N GLY A 298 20.24 -25.41 -4.98
CA GLY A 298 21.39 -24.54 -5.22
C GLY A 298 21.50 -23.36 -4.25
N PRO A 299 22.52 -22.50 -4.44
CA PRO A 299 23.50 -22.57 -5.54
C PRO A 299 24.63 -23.57 -5.27
N ASN A 300 24.77 -24.12 -4.05
CA ASN A 300 25.98 -24.85 -3.67
C ASN A 300 25.90 -26.37 -3.92
N ALA A 301 24.71 -26.96 -3.88
CA ALA A 301 24.45 -28.35 -4.22
C ALA A 301 23.07 -28.47 -4.88
N PHE A 302 22.80 -29.60 -5.53
CA PHE A 302 21.50 -29.85 -6.17
C PHE A 302 21.09 -31.31 -6.03
N ASP A 303 19.80 -31.60 -5.95
CA ASP A 303 19.28 -32.91 -6.35
C ASP A 303 18.80 -32.90 -7.81
N CYS A 304 18.30 -34.04 -8.29
CA CYS A 304 17.90 -34.23 -9.68
C CYS A 304 16.85 -33.21 -10.14
N SER A 305 15.76 -33.09 -9.38
CA SER A 305 14.64 -32.19 -9.67
C SER A 305 14.92 -30.72 -9.28
N GLY A 306 15.82 -30.48 -8.34
CA GLY A 306 16.31 -29.17 -7.92
C GLY A 306 17.27 -28.54 -8.94
N LEU A 307 18.12 -29.33 -9.61
CA LEU A 307 18.91 -28.84 -10.75
C LEU A 307 18.00 -28.37 -11.90
N VAL A 308 16.95 -29.15 -12.20
CA VAL A 308 15.92 -28.81 -13.19
C VAL A 308 15.18 -27.53 -12.81
N TYR A 309 14.74 -27.42 -11.55
CA TYR A 309 14.08 -26.22 -11.03
C TYR A 309 14.96 -24.98 -11.22
N ALA A 310 16.20 -25.02 -10.72
CA ALA A 310 17.12 -23.90 -10.72
C ALA A 310 17.54 -23.47 -12.13
N ALA A 311 17.76 -24.42 -13.03
CA ALA A 311 18.12 -24.16 -14.42
C ALA A 311 17.05 -23.32 -15.13
N TYR A 312 15.79 -23.76 -15.05
CA TYR A 312 14.69 -23.06 -15.70
C TYR A 312 14.27 -21.78 -14.96
N ARG A 313 14.44 -21.73 -13.63
CA ARG A 313 14.31 -20.47 -12.88
C ARG A 313 15.33 -19.43 -13.30
N SER A 314 16.58 -19.84 -13.54
CA SER A 314 17.62 -18.95 -14.05
C SER A 314 17.32 -18.43 -15.46
N ALA A 315 16.52 -19.17 -16.23
CA ALA A 315 16.04 -18.82 -17.56
C ALA A 315 14.77 -17.95 -17.57
N GLY A 316 14.31 -17.48 -16.41
CA GLY A 316 13.17 -16.56 -16.29
C GLY A 316 11.81 -17.22 -16.06
N LEU A 317 11.74 -18.55 -15.91
CA LEU A 317 10.50 -19.20 -15.46
C LEU A 317 10.32 -19.04 -13.94
N GLY A 318 9.09 -18.81 -13.50
CA GLY A 318 8.75 -18.69 -12.08
C GLY A 318 7.27 -18.86 -11.83
N TRP A 319 6.85 -18.60 -10.59
CA TRP A 319 5.45 -18.72 -10.17
C TRP A 319 4.52 -17.85 -11.06
N PRO A 320 3.35 -18.36 -11.51
CA PRO A 320 2.76 -19.67 -11.24
C PRO A 320 3.12 -20.77 -12.27
N ASN A 321 4.04 -20.49 -13.19
CA ASN A 321 4.33 -21.36 -14.33
C ASN A 321 5.44 -22.40 -14.07
N TRP A 322 6.27 -22.19 -13.04
CA TRP A 322 7.36 -23.09 -12.69
C TRP A 322 7.67 -23.01 -11.19
N ASP A 323 7.71 -24.16 -10.54
CA ASP A 323 7.87 -24.28 -9.09
C ASP A 323 8.72 -25.53 -8.76
N ARG A 324 9.18 -25.65 -7.50
CA ARG A 324 9.97 -26.79 -7.03
C ARG A 324 9.08 -28.03 -6.89
N LEU A 325 9.15 -28.92 -7.88
CA LEU A 325 8.40 -30.18 -7.94
C LEU A 325 9.32 -31.41 -7.84
N ASN A 326 8.79 -32.57 -7.44
CA ASN A 326 9.53 -33.83 -7.60
C ASN A 326 9.58 -34.27 -9.08
N SER A 327 10.45 -35.23 -9.36
CA SER A 327 10.66 -35.78 -10.71
C SER A 327 9.36 -36.25 -11.40
N SER A 328 8.44 -36.91 -10.69
CA SER A 328 7.17 -37.40 -11.24
C SER A 328 6.20 -36.27 -11.56
N LEU A 329 6.17 -35.19 -10.76
CA LEU A 329 5.32 -34.04 -11.00
C LEU A 329 5.82 -33.19 -12.18
N TYR A 330 7.13 -33.17 -12.43
CA TYR A 330 7.66 -32.55 -13.66
C TYR A 330 7.23 -33.28 -14.93
N TRP A 331 6.96 -34.59 -14.87
CA TRP A 331 6.40 -35.33 -16.01
C TRP A 331 5.05 -34.76 -16.43
N VAL A 332 4.16 -34.50 -15.47
CA VAL A 332 2.85 -33.91 -15.77
C VAL A 332 2.94 -32.41 -16.10
N ALA A 333 3.97 -31.72 -15.60
CA ALA A 333 4.17 -30.29 -15.83
C ALA A 333 4.74 -29.93 -17.22
N THR A 334 5.17 -30.92 -18.02
CA THR A 334 5.88 -30.68 -19.29
C THR A 334 5.25 -31.45 -20.46
N GLN A 335 5.38 -30.91 -21.67
CA GLN A 335 4.83 -31.52 -22.89
C GLN A 335 5.61 -32.79 -23.26
N ARG A 336 4.91 -33.89 -23.58
CA ARG A 336 5.57 -35.14 -23.96
C ARG A 336 6.22 -35.01 -25.34
N VAL A 337 7.49 -35.40 -25.43
CA VAL A 337 8.28 -35.41 -26.67
C VAL A 337 8.93 -36.78 -26.83
N LYS A 338 8.88 -37.37 -28.03
CA LYS A 338 9.56 -38.65 -28.31
C LYS A 338 11.05 -38.50 -28.12
N LEU A 339 11.74 -39.57 -27.70
CA LEU A 339 13.20 -39.52 -27.52
C LEU A 339 13.96 -39.12 -28.80
N THR A 340 13.41 -39.42 -29.98
CA THR A 340 13.97 -39.04 -31.28
C THR A 340 13.86 -37.55 -31.59
N ASP A 341 12.93 -36.86 -30.93
CA ASP A 341 12.56 -35.47 -31.23
C ASP A 341 13.07 -34.51 -30.14
N LEU A 342 13.94 -35.02 -29.26
CA LEU A 342 14.51 -34.25 -28.15
C LEU A 342 15.45 -33.17 -28.67
N VAL A 343 15.30 -31.98 -28.10
CA VAL A 343 16.21 -30.86 -28.30
C VAL A 343 16.90 -30.51 -26.97
N PRO A 344 18.11 -29.92 -26.99
CA PRO A 344 18.77 -29.48 -25.77
C PRO A 344 17.85 -28.66 -24.86
N GLY A 345 17.81 -29.02 -23.59
CA GLY A 345 16.92 -28.47 -22.58
C GLY A 345 15.71 -29.35 -22.25
N ASP A 346 15.26 -30.21 -23.17
CA ASP A 346 14.17 -31.16 -22.87
C ASP A 346 14.54 -32.05 -21.67
N LEU A 347 13.55 -32.40 -20.86
CA LEU A 347 13.74 -33.19 -19.65
C LEU A 347 13.65 -34.68 -19.97
N LEU A 348 14.58 -35.47 -19.42
CA LEU A 348 14.51 -36.92 -19.47
C LEU A 348 14.08 -37.46 -18.11
N PHE A 349 13.25 -38.49 -18.12
CA PHE A 349 12.68 -39.09 -16.92
C PHE A 349 13.06 -40.56 -16.85
N TYR A 350 13.31 -41.04 -15.63
CA TYR A 350 13.67 -42.43 -15.37
C TYR A 350 12.73 -43.01 -14.33
N SER A 351 12.15 -44.17 -14.62
CA SER A 351 11.15 -44.85 -13.82
C SER A 351 11.54 -46.30 -13.52
N TYR A 352 11.15 -46.79 -12.34
CA TYR A 352 11.41 -48.18 -11.95
C TYR A 352 10.61 -49.18 -12.75
N LYS A 353 9.32 -48.88 -12.96
CA LYS A 353 8.36 -49.81 -13.58
C LYS A 353 7.83 -49.29 -14.91
N GLY A 354 8.49 -48.27 -15.47
CA GLY A 354 8.04 -47.59 -16.69
C GLY A 354 6.77 -46.76 -16.51
N ASP A 355 6.35 -46.49 -15.26
CA ASP A 355 5.17 -45.69 -14.94
C ASP A 355 5.55 -44.36 -14.27
N VAL A 356 4.66 -43.36 -14.38
CA VAL A 356 4.90 -41.99 -13.91
C VAL A 356 5.06 -41.90 -12.39
N ARG A 357 4.33 -42.73 -11.63
CA ARG A 357 4.33 -42.70 -10.16
C ARG A 357 5.65 -43.22 -9.60
N THR A 358 6.36 -44.05 -10.36
CA THR A 358 7.67 -44.60 -9.99
C THR A 358 8.84 -43.93 -10.70
N ILE A 359 8.63 -42.73 -11.28
CA ILE A 359 9.72 -41.86 -11.72
C ILE A 359 10.58 -41.48 -10.51
N HIS A 360 11.89 -41.68 -10.66
CA HIS A 360 12.85 -41.54 -9.59
C HIS A 360 14.05 -40.68 -9.91
N HIS A 361 14.23 -40.32 -11.18
CA HIS A 361 15.30 -39.45 -11.60
C HIS A 361 14.83 -38.59 -12.76
N ILE A 362 15.37 -37.38 -12.83
CA ILE A 362 15.12 -36.42 -13.89
C ILE A 362 16.41 -35.69 -14.25
N THR A 363 16.59 -35.42 -15.54
CA THR A 363 17.82 -34.80 -16.07
C THR A 363 17.49 -33.85 -17.21
N ILE A 364 18.46 -33.00 -17.59
CA ILE A 364 18.31 -32.05 -18.71
C ILE A 364 19.09 -32.58 -19.91
N TYR A 365 18.42 -32.81 -21.04
CA TYR A 365 19.05 -33.28 -22.27
C TYR A 365 20.04 -32.24 -22.80
N ALA A 366 21.24 -32.68 -23.13
CA ALA A 366 22.33 -31.84 -23.62
C ALA A 366 22.47 -31.86 -25.15
N GLY A 367 21.78 -32.76 -25.84
CA GLY A 367 22.03 -33.10 -27.25
C GLY A 367 22.95 -34.31 -27.41
N GLY A 368 22.95 -34.91 -28.61
CA GLY A 368 23.90 -35.98 -28.96
C GLY A 368 23.80 -37.25 -28.11
N GLY A 369 22.63 -37.52 -27.51
CA GLY A 369 22.46 -38.68 -26.60
C GLY A 369 23.06 -38.48 -25.20
N MET A 370 23.35 -37.22 -24.83
CA MET A 370 23.97 -36.85 -23.56
C MET A 370 23.04 -36.01 -22.69
N MET A 371 23.31 -35.95 -21.39
CA MET A 371 22.53 -35.20 -20.40
C MET A 371 23.38 -34.54 -19.32
N TRP A 372 22.83 -33.47 -18.75
CA TRP A 372 23.29 -32.82 -17.52
C TRP A 372 22.44 -33.34 -16.36
N GLU A 373 23.09 -33.94 -15.36
CA GLU A 373 22.38 -34.53 -14.23
C GLU A 373 23.03 -34.21 -12.88
N ALA A 374 22.19 -34.12 -11.85
CA ALA A 374 22.62 -34.31 -10.47
C ALA A 374 22.42 -35.80 -10.14
N ASN A 375 23.47 -36.63 -10.26
CA ASN A 375 23.31 -38.08 -10.34
C ASN A 375 22.99 -38.75 -9.00
N SER A 376 23.84 -38.56 -7.99
CA SER A 376 23.73 -39.23 -6.69
C SER A 376 24.71 -38.66 -5.67
N LYS A 377 24.49 -38.94 -4.37
CA LYS A 377 25.39 -38.52 -3.27
C LYS A 377 26.85 -38.92 -3.48
N ASP A 378 27.10 -40.05 -4.13
CA ASP A 378 28.44 -40.61 -4.29
C ASP A 378 29.19 -40.00 -5.48
N ARG A 379 28.46 -39.64 -6.55
CA ARG A 379 29.06 -39.16 -7.80
C ARG A 379 28.85 -37.67 -8.08
N GLY A 380 27.96 -37.01 -7.35
CA GLY A 380 27.64 -35.58 -7.53
C GLY A 380 26.94 -35.29 -8.86
N LEU A 381 27.15 -34.09 -9.38
CA LEU A 381 26.67 -33.68 -10.70
C LEU A 381 27.60 -34.18 -11.81
N LEU A 382 27.03 -34.69 -12.90
CA LEU A 382 27.76 -35.35 -13.99
C LEU A 382 27.20 -34.98 -15.37
N TYR A 383 28.08 -35.03 -16.37
CA TYR A 383 27.71 -35.09 -17.77
C TYR A 383 27.83 -36.55 -18.23
N SER A 384 26.73 -37.14 -18.66
CA SER A 384 26.66 -38.58 -18.90
C SER A 384 25.72 -38.92 -20.06
N SER A 385 25.78 -40.17 -20.54
CA SER A 385 24.85 -40.66 -21.56
C SER A 385 23.45 -40.81 -20.96
N ILE A 386 22.40 -40.55 -21.76
CA ILE A 386 20.99 -40.79 -21.37
C ILE A 386 20.72 -42.26 -21.00
N TYR A 387 21.60 -43.19 -21.40
CA TYR A 387 21.47 -44.61 -21.05
C TYR A 387 22.26 -45.00 -19.79
N SER A 388 22.99 -44.06 -19.17
CA SER A 388 23.79 -44.33 -17.98
C SER A 388 22.94 -44.50 -16.71
N VAL A 389 21.69 -44.04 -16.74
CA VAL A 389 20.69 -44.26 -15.69
C VAL A 389 19.64 -45.24 -16.20
N LYS A 390 19.33 -46.26 -15.40
CA LYS A 390 18.34 -47.29 -15.75
C LYS A 390 16.93 -46.71 -15.68
N GLY A 391 16.03 -47.28 -16.48
CA GLY A 391 14.61 -46.92 -16.44
C GLY A 391 14.21 -45.73 -17.30
N LEU A 392 15.02 -45.37 -18.31
CA LEU A 392 14.68 -44.28 -19.23
C LEU A 392 13.27 -44.46 -19.81
N MET A 393 12.42 -43.46 -19.61
CA MET A 393 11.06 -43.43 -20.10
C MET A 393 11.03 -43.26 -21.64
N PRO A 394 10.00 -43.78 -22.33
CA PRO A 394 9.90 -43.69 -23.80
C PRO A 394 9.68 -42.27 -24.34
N TYR A 395 9.41 -41.30 -23.47
CA TYR A 395 9.24 -39.89 -23.82
C TYR A 395 10.02 -39.00 -22.83
N GLY A 396 10.57 -37.91 -23.36
CA GLY A 396 11.01 -36.77 -22.56
C GLY A 396 9.89 -35.74 -22.37
N GLY A 397 10.24 -34.62 -21.73
CA GLY A 397 9.34 -33.53 -21.41
C GLY A 397 9.90 -32.18 -21.84
N ARG A 398 9.24 -31.51 -22.77
CA ARG A 398 9.57 -30.14 -23.15
C ARG A 398 8.85 -29.17 -22.21
N VAL A 399 9.64 -28.33 -21.54
CA VAL A 399 9.14 -27.38 -20.53
C VAL A 399 8.17 -26.38 -21.10
#